data_AF-A0ABD0QV92-F1
#
_entry.id   AF-A0ABD0QV92-F1
#
_cell.length_a   1.000
_cell.length_b   1.000
_cell.length_c   1.000
_cell.angle_alpha   90.00
_cell.angle_beta   90.00
_cell.angle_gamma   90.00
#
_symmetry.space_group_name_H-M   'P 1'
#
loop_
_entity.id
_entity.type
_entity.pdbx_description
1 polymer ?
#
loop_
_entity_poly.entity_id
_entity_poly.type
_entity_poly.pdbx_seq_one_letter_code
_entity_poly.pdbx_strand_id
1 'polypeptide(L)' 'IEEGGKAAQCKKLRVGDELVNINGSALYGSRQEALILIKGSYRVLKIVVR' A
#
# COMPACT_ATOMS: atom_id res chain seq x y z
N ILE A 1 1.65 10.25 -4.20
CA ILE A 1 1.77 10.17 -2.73
C ILE A 1 1.35 11.52 -2.18
N GLU A 2 0.36 11.56 -1.30
CA GLU A 2 -0.18 12.83 -0.75
C GLU A 2 0.74 13.40 0.32
N GLU A 3 0.98 14.71 0.27
CA GLU A 3 1.81 15.44 1.24
C GLU A 3 1.19 15.40 2.64
N GLY A 4 2.00 15.19 3.68
CA GLY A 4 1.53 15.05 5.06
C GLY A 4 0.87 13.70 5.40
N GLY A 5 0.54 12.88 4.40
CA GLY A 5 -0.03 11.55 4.61
C GLY A 5 0.98 10.51 5.16
N LYS A 6 0.46 9.41 5.72
CA LYS A 6 1.30 8.31 6.26
C LYS A 6 2.28 7.73 5.23
N ALA A 7 1.85 7.66 3.97
CA ALA A 7 2.70 7.19 2.87
C ALA A 7 3.89 8.13 2.60
N ALA A 8 3.70 9.46 2.68
CA ALA A 8 4.79 10.43 2.56
C ALA A 8 5.74 10.36 3.77
N GLN A 9 5.18 10.23 4.98
CA GLN A 9 5.97 10.13 6.22
C GLN A 9 6.83 8.85 6.28
N CYS A 10 6.39 7.77 5.63
CA CYS A 10 7.13 6.52 5.55
C CYS A 10 8.49 6.68 4.83
N LYS A 11 8.63 7.66 3.91
CA LYS A 11 9.83 7.96 3.10
C LYS A 11 10.43 6.78 2.31
N LYS A 12 9.80 5.60 2.33
CA LYS A 12 10.21 4.39 1.61
C LYS A 12 9.44 4.19 0.30
N LEU A 13 8.22 4.71 0.24
CA LEU A 13 7.36 4.68 -0.94
C LEU A 13 7.70 5.84 -1.88
N ARG A 14 7.74 5.57 -3.19
CA ARG A 14 7.94 6.55 -4.24
C ARG A 14 6.84 6.48 -5.29
N VAL A 15 6.67 7.55 -6.04
CA VAL A 15 5.77 7.54 -7.20
C VAL A 15 6.39 6.65 -8.27
N GLY A 16 5.60 5.69 -8.77
CA GLY A 16 6.06 4.68 -9.72
C GLY A 16 6.17 3.28 -9.12
N ASP A 17 6.28 3.16 -7.79
CA ASP A 17 6.29 1.89 -7.09
C ASP A 17 4.98 1.11 -7.31
N GLU A 18 5.09 -0.19 -7.53
CA GLU A 18 3.93 -1.07 -7.68
C GLU A 18 3.69 -1.89 -6.41
N LEU A 19 2.47 -1.88 -5.90
CA LEU A 19 2.06 -2.71 -4.77
C LEU A 19 1.97 -4.17 -5.20
N VAL A 20 2.80 -5.03 -4.61
CA VAL A 20 2.80 -6.48 -4.88
C VAL A 20 2.22 -7.30 -3.75
N ASN A 21 2.21 -6.77 -2.53
CA ASN A 21 1.65 -7.45 -1.36
C ASN A 21 1.10 -6.45 -0.34
N ILE A 22 -0.02 -6.80 0.28
CA ILE A 22 -0.61 -6.06 1.41
C ILE A 22 -0.89 -7.04 2.54
N ASN A 23 -0.30 -6.80 3.72
CA ASN A 23 -0.51 -7.58 4.94
C ASN A 23 -0.30 -9.09 4.78
N GLY A 24 0.59 -9.51 3.87
CA GLY A 24 0.86 -10.92 3.56
C GLY A 24 0.08 -11.44 2.35
N SER A 25 -0.97 -10.75 1.90
CA SER A 25 -1.74 -11.12 0.71
C SER A 25 -1.08 -10.57 -0.56
N ALA A 26 -0.71 -11.46 -1.48
CA ALA A 26 -0.20 -11.08 -2.80
C ALA A 26 -1.30 -10.40 -3.61
N LEU A 27 -0.97 -9.32 -4.30
CA LEU A 27 -1.87 -8.63 -5.22
C LEU A 27 -1.66 -9.13 -6.63
N TYR A 28 -2.76 -9.26 -7.38
CA TYR A 28 -2.74 -9.70 -8.78
C TYR A 28 -2.97 -8.54 -9.76
N GLY A 29 -2.63 -7.31 -9.35
CA GLY A 29 -2.79 -6.10 -10.17
C GLY A 29 -4.20 -5.49 -10.13
N SER A 30 -5.13 -6.04 -9.35
CA SER A 30 -6.48 -5.47 -9.20
C SER A 30 -6.49 -4.27 -8.24
N ARG A 31 -6.85 -3.10 -8.76
CA ARG A 31 -7.01 -1.88 -7.95
C ARG A 31 -8.08 -2.04 -6.87
N GLN A 32 -9.19 -2.72 -7.15
CA GLN A 32 -10.27 -2.92 -6.18
C GLN A 32 -9.81 -3.79 -5.02
N GLU A 33 -9.07 -4.86 -5.29
CA GLU A 33 -8.49 -5.73 -4.27
C GLU A 33 -7.60 -4.92 -3.31
N ALA A 34 -6.68 -4.12 -3.88
CA ALA A 34 -5.80 -3.28 -3.08
C ALA A 34 -6.58 -2.30 -2.17
N LEU A 35 -7.64 -1.67 -2.70
CA LEU A 35 -8.48 -0.76 -1.93
C LEU A 35 -9.19 -1.45 -0.76
N ILE A 36 -9.73 -2.64 -0.98
CA ILE A 36 -10.42 -3.43 0.06
C ILE A 36 -9.44 -3.76 1.18
N LEU A 37 -8.24 -4.26 0.85
CA LEU A 37 -7.23 -4.64 1.83
C LEU A 37 -6.68 -3.43 2.61
N ILE A 38 -6.48 -2.29 1.95
CA ILE A 38 -6.02 -1.05 2.61
C ILE A 38 -7.09 -0.54 3.57
N LYS A 39 -8.34 -0.45 3.13
CA LYS A 39 -9.44 0.06 3.97
C LYS A 39 -9.79 -0.89 5.11
N GLY A 40 -9.62 -2.20 4.90
CA GLY A 40 -9.77 -3.21 5.94
C GLY A 40 -8.61 -3.24 6.93
N SER A 41 -7.47 -2.60 6.61
CA SER A 41 -6.37 -2.46 7.56
C SER A 41 -6.72 -1.41 8.62
N TYR A 42 -6.50 -1.74 9.89
CA TYR A 42 -6.88 -0.87 11.00
C TYR A 42 -5.69 -0.08 11.56
N ARG A 43 -4.76 -0.76 12.24
CA ARG A 43 -3.64 -0.10 12.95
C ARG A 43 -2.35 -0.03 12.14
N VAL A 44 -2.02 -1.12 11.44
CA VAL A 44 -0.76 -1.26 10.70
C VAL A 44 -1.07 -1.79 9.31
N LEU A 45 -0.51 -1.11 8.31
CA LEU A 45 -0.53 -1.53 6.91
C LEU A 45 0.90 -1.91 6.53
N LYS A 46 1.15 -3.21 6.36
CA LYS A 46 2.41 -3.72 5.81
C LYS A 46 2.24 -3.88 4.32
N ILE A 47 3.14 -3.29 3.55
CA ILE A 47 3.12 -3.41 2.09
C ILE A 47 4.51 -3.82 1.61
N VAL A 48 4.54 -4.54 0.50
CA VAL A 48 5.73 -4.78 -0.29
C VAL A 48 5.52 -4.12 -1.64
N VAL A 49 6.53 -3.37 -2.09
CA VAL A 49 6.55 -2.70 -3.39
C VAL A 49 7.72 -3.19 -4.24
N ARG A 50 7.56 -3.10 -5.55
CA ARG A 50 8.65 -3.27 -6.53
C ARG A 50 8.84 -2.00 -7.36
#